data_AF-A0A1A8LNE9-F1
#
_entry.id   AF-A0A1A8LNE9-F1
#
_cell.length_a   1.000
_cell.length_b   1.000
_cell.length_c   1.000
_cell.angle_alpha   90.00
_cell.angle_beta   90.00
_cell.angle_gamma   90.00
#
_symmetry.space_group_name_H-M   'P 1'
#
loop_
_entity.id
_entity.type
_entity.pdbx_description
1 polymer ?
#
loop_
_entity_poly.entity_id
_entity_poly.type
_entity_poly.pdbx_seq_one_letter_code
_entity_poly.pdbx_strand_id
1 'polypeptide(L)'
;LCHNRISALPPDFGHLLSLTYLSLMGNELVSLPSSLGQLKALQTLDVSHNLLQELPDEIGFLGELVRLVLSHNKLKQLPESMGSLCCLRELVIYSNDLRLVPECLNHLPLLKLDVRDNPLGKPPTPPPLPPIPDQAEAKIPESHLRLNQHSFCVSPAGCHVFLPGGGELLFPPGCLTKTTKPRWAEKRPDRKWVLLEEHDILLSRPLELRPHGITFLKPVEVCVPYHRTKRGEVVLRSYDGRSWSTLSTNLRRGSDVSSSHPGGRTARLACCLVSHFSWFMAVSRPVQDSVSLTSAGALLVSRSDPGIKLHFPPDATVQTRSITLQVLQVSETEVQALCGDPQARLSPLLCLS
;
A
#
# COMPACT_ATOMS: atom_id res chain seq x y z
N LEU A 1 -36.30 -3.60 -0.82
CA LEU A 1 -35.21 -3.66 -1.84
C LEU A 1 -34.16 -4.66 -1.38
N CYS A 2 -34.57 -5.90 -1.11
CA CYS A 2 -33.71 -6.89 -0.45
C CYS A 2 -33.00 -7.78 -1.48
N HIS A 3 -31.85 -8.37 -1.13
CA HIS A 3 -31.10 -9.33 -1.97
C HIS A 3 -30.76 -8.81 -3.36
N ASN A 4 -30.18 -7.61 -3.42
CA ASN A 4 -29.69 -6.99 -4.65
C ASN A 4 -28.19 -6.66 -4.51
N ARG A 5 -27.64 -5.91 -5.48
CA ARG A 5 -26.23 -5.45 -5.46
C ARG A 5 -26.14 -3.94 -5.37
N ILE A 6 -27.02 -3.34 -4.57
CA ILE A 6 -27.04 -1.89 -4.39
C ILE A 6 -25.85 -1.50 -3.52
N SER A 7 -24.95 -0.68 -4.06
CA SER A 7 -23.74 -0.22 -3.38
C SER A 7 -23.89 1.13 -2.69
N ALA A 8 -24.86 1.96 -3.13
CA ALA A 8 -25.20 3.23 -2.51
C ALA A 8 -26.68 3.60 -2.74
N LEU A 9 -27.25 4.37 -1.83
CA LEU A 9 -28.54 5.03 -2.03
C LEU A 9 -28.32 6.43 -2.61
N PRO A 10 -29.23 6.92 -3.49
CA PRO A 10 -29.12 8.26 -4.03
C PRO A 10 -29.34 9.31 -2.93
N PRO A 11 -28.71 10.50 -3.03
CA PRO A 11 -28.88 11.57 -2.04
C PRO A 11 -30.34 12.05 -1.92
N ASP A 12 -31.12 12.00 -3.01
CA ASP A 12 -32.52 12.43 -3.02
C ASP A 12 -33.48 11.42 -2.38
N PHE A 13 -32.98 10.27 -1.90
CA PHE A 13 -33.79 9.23 -1.26
C PHE A 13 -34.56 9.72 -0.03
N GLY A 14 -34.06 10.77 0.65
CA GLY A 14 -34.70 11.40 1.80
C GLY A 14 -36.05 12.08 1.50
N HIS A 15 -36.40 12.30 0.22
CA HIS A 15 -37.66 12.93 -0.18
C HIS A 15 -38.89 12.00 -0.04
N LEU A 16 -38.69 10.73 0.32
CA LEU A 16 -39.76 9.76 0.56
C LEU A 16 -40.43 9.96 1.93
N LEU A 17 -40.97 11.16 2.18
CA LEU A 17 -41.42 11.61 3.51
C LEU A 17 -42.51 10.73 4.17
N SER A 18 -43.28 9.99 3.37
CA SER A 18 -44.34 9.10 3.86
C SER A 18 -43.86 7.66 4.11
N LEU A 19 -42.57 7.37 3.92
CA LEU A 19 -42.03 6.02 4.06
C LEU A 19 -42.00 5.60 5.53
N THR A 20 -42.73 4.54 5.86
CA THR A 20 -42.84 3.99 7.22
C THR A 20 -42.04 2.70 7.41
N TYR A 21 -41.76 1.98 6.33
CA TYR A 21 -41.00 0.74 6.33
C TYR A 21 -39.97 0.73 5.20
N LEU A 22 -38.72 0.42 5.53
CA LEU A 22 -37.63 0.26 4.58
C LEU A 22 -36.79 -0.96 4.93
N SER A 23 -36.71 -1.92 4.00
CA SER A 23 -35.72 -3.00 4.06
C SER A 23 -34.82 -2.97 2.83
N LEU A 24 -33.52 -2.93 3.11
CA LEU A 24 -32.36 -2.98 2.21
C LEU A 24 -31.48 -4.19 2.55
N MET A 25 -32.07 -5.19 3.21
CA MET A 25 -31.40 -6.41 3.63
C MET A 25 -30.68 -7.10 2.46
N GLY A 26 -29.44 -7.54 2.66
CA GLY A 26 -28.71 -8.33 1.66
C GLY A 26 -28.32 -7.52 0.42
N ASN A 27 -27.65 -6.39 0.62
CA ASN A 27 -27.07 -5.57 -0.44
C ASN A 27 -25.55 -5.37 -0.20
N GLU A 28 -24.94 -4.46 -0.94
CA GLU A 28 -23.51 -4.16 -0.87
C GLU A 28 -23.26 -2.73 -0.36
N LEU A 29 -24.18 -2.19 0.46
CA LEU A 29 -24.11 -0.81 0.96
C LEU A 29 -22.91 -0.65 1.90
N VAL A 30 -22.06 0.35 1.63
CA VAL A 30 -20.91 0.70 2.47
C VAL A 30 -21.22 1.86 3.42
N SER A 31 -22.18 2.71 3.06
CA SER A 31 -22.67 3.81 3.89
C SER A 31 -24.15 4.09 3.61
N LEU A 32 -24.79 4.86 4.50
CA LEU A 32 -26.13 5.42 4.32
C LEU A 32 -26.00 6.94 4.14
N PRO A 33 -26.80 7.57 3.24
CA PRO A 33 -26.73 9.00 3.03
C PRO A 33 -27.31 9.76 4.24
N SER A 34 -26.79 10.96 4.51
CA SER A 34 -27.32 11.85 5.56
C SER A 34 -28.79 12.22 5.35
N SER A 35 -29.25 12.20 4.09
CA SER A 35 -30.66 12.41 3.74
C SER A 35 -31.61 11.35 4.33
N LEU A 36 -31.10 10.22 4.83
CA LEU A 36 -31.89 9.24 5.58
C LEU A 36 -32.64 9.90 6.77
N GLY A 37 -32.02 10.88 7.45
CA GLY A 37 -32.64 11.57 8.58
C GLY A 37 -33.86 12.43 8.23
N GLN A 38 -34.16 12.63 6.94
CA GLN A 38 -35.36 13.31 6.47
C GLN A 38 -36.61 12.42 6.54
N LEU A 39 -36.46 11.10 6.67
CA LEU A 39 -37.56 10.12 6.69
C LEU A 39 -38.24 10.06 8.07
N LYS A 40 -38.85 11.17 8.49
CA LYS A 40 -39.43 11.33 9.84
C LYS A 40 -40.54 10.34 10.19
N ALA A 41 -41.24 9.79 9.20
CA ALA A 41 -42.29 8.80 9.38
C ALA A 41 -41.79 7.35 9.46
N LEU A 42 -40.48 7.12 9.32
CA LEU A 42 -39.91 5.78 9.25
C LEU A 42 -40.00 5.07 10.60
N GLN A 43 -40.70 3.95 10.64
CA GLN A 43 -40.92 3.14 11.84
C GLN A 43 -40.05 1.89 11.87
N THR A 44 -39.70 1.32 10.71
CA THR A 44 -38.84 0.15 10.60
C THR A 44 -37.78 0.35 9.54
N LEU A 45 -36.52 0.18 9.93
CA LEU A 45 -35.37 0.19 9.04
C LEU A 45 -34.59 -1.12 9.20
N ASP A 46 -34.42 -1.84 8.10
CA ASP A 46 -33.60 -3.04 8.04
C ASP A 46 -32.53 -2.88 6.95
N VAL A 47 -31.28 -2.81 7.38
CA VAL A 47 -30.09 -2.74 6.51
C VAL A 47 -29.12 -3.88 6.86
N SER A 48 -29.65 -4.99 7.37
CA SER A 48 -28.87 -6.17 7.70
C SER A 48 -28.20 -6.80 6.48
N HIS A 49 -27.13 -7.56 6.68
CA HIS A 49 -26.36 -8.20 5.59
C HIS A 49 -25.90 -7.18 4.53
N ASN A 50 -25.16 -6.17 4.98
CA ASN A 50 -24.52 -5.17 4.13
C ASN A 50 -23.03 -5.02 4.54
N LEU A 51 -22.35 -3.98 4.06
CA LEU A 51 -20.94 -3.69 4.34
C LEU A 51 -20.75 -2.38 5.10
N LEU A 52 -21.77 -1.95 5.86
CA LEU A 52 -21.77 -0.67 6.58
C LEU A 52 -20.65 -0.63 7.61
N GLN A 53 -19.79 0.38 7.55
CA GLN A 53 -18.71 0.59 8.52
C GLN A 53 -19.08 1.59 9.61
N GLU A 54 -19.98 2.51 9.29
CA GLU A 54 -20.51 3.55 10.17
C GLU A 54 -21.97 3.85 9.82
N LEU A 55 -22.67 4.53 10.73
CA LEU A 55 -23.99 5.09 10.50
C LEU A 55 -23.87 6.62 10.45
N PRO A 56 -24.65 7.30 9.60
CA PRO A 56 -24.72 8.76 9.61
C PRO A 56 -25.30 9.26 10.94
N ASP A 57 -24.80 10.38 11.45
CA ASP A 57 -25.33 11.02 12.67
C ASP A 57 -26.82 11.36 12.52
N GLU A 58 -27.28 11.62 11.30
CA GLU A 58 -28.68 11.89 10.98
C GLU A 58 -29.60 10.70 11.23
N ILE A 59 -29.09 9.50 11.54
CA ILE A 59 -29.93 8.37 11.99
C ILE A 59 -30.74 8.77 13.25
N GLY A 60 -30.19 9.60 14.13
CA GLY A 60 -30.86 10.09 15.33
C GLY A 60 -32.07 10.99 15.05
N PHE A 61 -32.24 11.43 13.81
CA PHE A 61 -33.36 12.27 13.40
C PHE A 61 -34.64 11.49 13.09
N LEU A 62 -34.60 10.16 13.10
CA LEU A 62 -35.74 9.28 12.84
C LEU A 62 -36.61 9.11 14.10
N GLY A 63 -37.32 10.16 14.49
CA GLY A 63 -38.06 10.22 15.76
C GLY A 63 -39.13 9.12 15.94
N GLU A 64 -39.72 8.62 14.86
CA GLU A 64 -40.75 7.58 14.87
C GLU A 64 -40.20 6.15 14.73
N LEU A 65 -38.87 5.98 14.69
CA LEU A 65 -38.26 4.67 14.45
C LEU A 65 -38.47 3.75 15.65
N VAL A 66 -39.17 2.64 15.42
CA VAL A 66 -39.49 1.62 16.43
C VAL A 66 -38.52 0.45 16.37
N ARG A 67 -38.12 0.04 15.16
CA ARG A 67 -37.28 -1.14 14.92
C ARG A 67 -36.12 -0.82 13.97
N LEU A 68 -34.90 -1.12 14.41
CA LEU A 68 -33.68 -0.94 13.64
C LEU A 68 -32.88 -2.24 13.60
N VAL A 69 -32.67 -2.76 12.38
CA VAL A 69 -31.92 -4.01 12.14
C VAL A 69 -30.65 -3.69 11.36
N LEU A 70 -29.50 -3.96 11.98
CA LEU A 70 -28.15 -3.65 11.53
C LEU A 70 -27.22 -4.87 11.53
N SER A 71 -27.76 -6.07 11.80
CA SER A 71 -26.97 -7.29 11.93
C SER A 71 -26.18 -7.64 10.66
N HIS A 72 -25.05 -8.35 10.83
CA HIS A 72 -24.17 -8.72 9.71
C HIS A 72 -23.69 -7.52 8.89
N ASN A 73 -23.05 -6.57 9.56
CA ASN A 73 -22.35 -5.42 8.95
C ASN A 73 -20.92 -5.34 9.51
N LYS A 74 -20.22 -4.22 9.32
CA LYS A 74 -18.85 -3.96 9.81
C LYS A 74 -18.81 -2.74 10.73
N LEU A 75 -19.90 -2.49 11.47
CA LEU A 75 -20.04 -1.31 12.32
C LEU A 75 -19.06 -1.40 13.48
N LYS A 76 -18.21 -0.38 13.63
CA LYS A 76 -17.24 -0.29 14.74
C LYS A 76 -17.76 0.50 15.93
N GLN A 77 -18.64 1.45 15.67
CA GLN A 77 -19.24 2.35 16.65
C GLN A 77 -20.68 2.70 16.22
N LEU A 78 -21.44 3.23 17.17
CA LEU A 78 -22.78 3.77 16.97
C LEU A 78 -22.75 5.28 17.28
N PRO A 79 -23.45 6.13 16.48
CA PRO A 79 -23.43 7.56 16.70
C PRO A 79 -24.20 7.94 17.97
N GLU A 80 -23.72 8.96 18.68
CA GLU A 80 -24.34 9.42 19.94
C GLU A 80 -25.77 9.93 19.72
N SER A 81 -26.06 10.43 18.52
CA SER A 81 -27.38 10.90 18.10
C SER A 81 -28.48 9.83 18.20
N MET A 82 -28.14 8.54 18.26
CA MET A 82 -29.12 7.47 18.50
C MET A 82 -29.87 7.62 19.83
N GLY A 83 -29.33 8.36 20.80
CA GLY A 83 -30.04 8.70 22.03
C GLY A 83 -31.32 9.50 21.79
N SER A 84 -31.48 10.15 20.62
CA SER A 84 -32.69 10.89 20.24
C SER A 84 -33.82 10.00 19.69
N LEU A 85 -33.60 8.69 19.52
CA LEU A 85 -34.58 7.73 19.00
C LEU A 85 -35.58 7.28 20.09
N CYS A 86 -36.37 8.22 20.62
CA CYS A 86 -37.26 8.00 21.77
C CYS A 86 -38.31 6.87 21.56
N CYS A 87 -38.69 6.61 20.30
CA CYS A 87 -39.63 5.56 19.93
C CYS A 87 -38.99 4.18 19.71
N LEU A 88 -37.66 4.07 19.75
CA LEU A 88 -36.96 2.82 19.48
C LEU A 88 -37.26 1.80 20.57
N ARG A 89 -37.63 0.60 20.15
CA ARG A 89 -37.96 -0.53 21.03
C ARG A 89 -37.11 -1.75 20.73
N GLU A 90 -36.61 -1.90 19.51
CA GLU A 90 -35.80 -3.04 19.10
C GLU A 90 -34.60 -2.59 18.26
N LEU A 91 -33.40 -2.89 18.75
CA LEU A 91 -32.13 -2.67 18.08
C LEU A 91 -31.38 -4.01 17.95
N VAL A 92 -31.28 -4.51 16.72
CA VAL A 92 -30.63 -5.77 16.39
C VAL A 92 -29.33 -5.48 15.67
N ILE A 93 -28.17 -5.71 16.31
CA ILE A 93 -26.85 -5.35 15.77
C ILE A 93 -25.80 -6.46 15.95
N TYR A 94 -26.24 -7.70 16.16
CA TYR A 94 -25.32 -8.82 16.29
C TYR A 94 -24.48 -9.04 15.02
N SER A 95 -23.32 -9.69 15.15
CA SER A 95 -22.36 -9.90 14.04
C SER A 95 -21.89 -8.57 13.40
N ASN A 96 -21.24 -7.74 14.21
CA ASN A 96 -20.59 -6.49 13.81
C ASN A 96 -19.22 -6.38 14.52
N ASP A 97 -18.51 -5.27 14.35
CA ASP A 97 -17.20 -5.02 14.95
C ASP A 97 -17.26 -4.05 16.15
N LEU A 98 -18.42 -3.95 16.83
CA LEU A 98 -18.61 -3.04 17.96
C LEU A 98 -17.74 -3.46 19.15
N ARG A 99 -17.06 -2.48 19.72
CA ARG A 99 -16.27 -2.67 20.95
C ARG A 99 -16.90 -2.05 22.18
N LEU A 100 -17.72 -1.03 21.97
CA LEU A 100 -18.45 -0.30 22.98
C LEU A 100 -19.88 -0.07 22.50
N VAL A 101 -20.80 -0.05 23.45
CA VAL A 101 -22.18 0.40 23.24
C VAL A 101 -22.24 1.81 23.84
N PRO A 102 -22.66 2.84 23.08
CA PRO A 102 -22.68 4.21 23.60
C PRO A 102 -23.69 4.36 24.73
N GLU A 103 -23.30 5.11 25.77
CA GLU A 103 -24.12 5.32 26.97
C GLU A 103 -25.47 6.00 26.65
N CYS A 104 -25.56 6.73 25.53
CA CYS A 104 -26.78 7.37 25.10
C CYS A 104 -27.96 6.39 24.89
N LEU A 105 -27.68 5.11 24.58
CA LEU A 105 -28.71 4.07 24.44
C LEU A 105 -29.31 3.63 25.78
N ASN A 106 -28.62 3.89 26.90
CA ASN A 106 -29.16 3.60 28.24
C ASN A 106 -30.34 4.52 28.60
N HIS A 107 -30.48 5.67 27.94
CA HIS A 107 -31.58 6.60 28.14
C HIS A 107 -32.89 6.17 27.43
N LEU A 108 -32.84 5.14 26.58
CA LEU A 108 -34.00 4.67 25.84
C LEU A 108 -34.79 3.64 26.66
N PRO A 109 -36.01 3.96 27.13
CA PRO A 109 -36.80 3.03 27.94
C PRO A 109 -37.26 1.84 27.09
N LEU A 110 -37.14 0.63 27.65
CA LEU A 110 -37.66 -0.63 27.06
C LEU A 110 -36.96 -1.09 25.77
N LEU A 111 -35.74 -0.62 25.50
CA LEU A 111 -34.97 -1.06 24.33
C LEU A 111 -34.52 -2.53 24.49
N LYS A 112 -34.93 -3.38 23.55
CA LYS A 112 -34.33 -4.71 23.35
C LYS A 112 -33.10 -4.56 22.48
N LEU A 113 -31.94 -4.88 23.03
CA LEU A 113 -30.64 -4.78 22.37
C LEU A 113 -30.02 -6.17 22.19
N ASP A 114 -29.77 -6.56 20.94
CA ASP A 114 -29.00 -7.77 20.60
C ASP A 114 -27.65 -7.39 19.99
N VAL A 115 -26.58 -7.54 20.78
CA VAL A 115 -25.19 -7.21 20.44
C VAL A 115 -24.27 -8.44 20.38
N ARG A 116 -24.83 -9.64 20.25
CA ARG A 116 -24.04 -10.88 20.17
C ARG A 116 -23.04 -10.82 19.00
N ASP A 117 -21.98 -11.62 19.07
CA ASP A 117 -20.96 -11.68 18.02
C ASP A 117 -20.35 -10.32 17.66
N ASN A 118 -20.13 -9.48 18.67
CA ASN A 118 -19.34 -8.26 18.60
C ASN A 118 -18.13 -8.36 19.55
N PRO A 119 -16.97 -7.77 19.22
CA PRO A 119 -15.78 -7.75 20.09
C PRO A 119 -15.90 -6.76 21.26
N LEU A 120 -17.04 -6.74 21.98
CA LEU A 120 -17.29 -5.85 23.11
C LEU A 120 -16.23 -6.04 24.21
N GLY A 121 -15.70 -4.92 24.71
CA GLY A 121 -14.67 -4.91 25.76
C GLY A 121 -13.27 -5.36 25.30
N LYS A 122 -13.08 -5.73 24.02
CA LYS A 122 -11.74 -6.07 23.48
C LYS A 122 -11.10 -4.82 22.86
N PRO A 123 -9.85 -4.47 23.22
CA PRO A 123 -9.14 -3.35 22.60
C PRO A 123 -8.79 -3.64 21.14
N PRO A 124 -8.61 -2.59 20.30
CA PRO A 124 -8.02 -2.74 18.97
C PRO A 124 -6.71 -3.53 19.04
N THR A 125 -6.64 -4.59 18.25
CA THR A 125 -5.40 -5.34 18.02
C THR A 125 -5.04 -5.24 16.54
N PRO A 126 -3.88 -4.68 16.19
CA PRO A 126 -2.95 -3.96 17.06
C PRO A 126 -3.54 -2.60 17.52
N PRO A 127 -3.07 -2.04 18.65
CA PRO A 127 -3.50 -0.71 19.09
C PRO A 127 -3.24 0.32 17.99
N PRO A 128 -4.18 1.25 17.71
CA PRO A 128 -3.87 2.38 16.87
C PRO A 128 -2.75 3.16 17.56
N LEU A 129 -1.69 3.44 16.80
CA LEU A 129 -0.68 4.41 17.21
C LEU A 129 -1.41 5.71 17.61
N PRO A 130 -0.94 6.42 18.65
CA PRO A 130 -1.56 7.69 19.02
C PRO A 130 -1.70 8.56 17.76
N PRO A 131 -2.86 9.21 17.54
CA PRO A 131 -2.97 10.18 16.47
C PRO A 131 -1.89 11.22 16.75
N ILE A 132 -0.93 11.32 15.82
CA ILE A 132 0.01 12.43 15.79
C ILE A 132 -0.90 13.67 15.75
N PRO A 133 -0.82 14.59 16.73
CA PRO A 133 -1.69 15.75 16.77
C PRO A 133 -1.52 16.48 15.45
N ASP A 134 -2.62 16.64 14.71
CA ASP A 134 -2.76 17.36 13.43
C ASP A 134 -1.44 18.01 12.99
N GLN A 135 -0.55 17.22 12.38
CA GLN A 135 -0.02 17.75 11.16
C GLN A 135 -1.25 17.75 10.29
N ALA A 136 -1.80 18.94 10.03
CA ALA A 136 -2.20 19.20 8.68
C ALA A 136 -1.11 18.55 7.83
N GLU A 137 -1.37 17.35 7.30
CA GLU A 137 -0.64 16.86 6.14
C GLU A 137 -0.88 18.00 5.18
N ALA A 138 0.08 18.93 5.14
CA ALA A 138 0.12 19.98 4.17
C ALA A 138 0.16 19.19 2.88
N LYS A 139 -1.02 18.98 2.29
CA LYS A 139 -1.28 18.01 1.24
C LYS A 139 -0.14 18.20 0.26
N ILE A 140 0.79 17.23 0.25
CA ILE A 140 2.08 17.46 -0.40
C ILE A 140 1.74 17.79 -1.84
N PRO A 141 2.08 18.99 -2.34
CA PRO A 141 1.53 19.46 -3.60
C PRO A 141 1.95 18.50 -4.72
N GLU A 142 0.96 17.95 -5.42
CA GLU A 142 1.17 17.03 -6.53
C GLU A 142 1.50 17.82 -7.80
N SER A 143 2.49 17.36 -8.55
CA SER A 143 2.94 17.98 -9.79
C SER A 143 3.09 16.93 -10.87
N HIS A 144 2.21 16.98 -11.87
CA HIS A 144 2.24 16.06 -13.01
C HIS A 144 2.97 16.68 -14.18
N LEU A 145 4.12 16.12 -14.55
CA LEU A 145 4.92 16.64 -15.65
C LEU A 145 4.39 16.13 -16.99
N ARG A 146 4.35 17.04 -17.97
CA ARG A 146 4.03 16.70 -19.36
C ARG A 146 5.24 16.11 -20.06
N LEU A 147 5.02 15.37 -21.16
CA LEU A 147 6.09 14.71 -21.94
C LEU A 147 7.27 15.63 -22.30
N ASN A 148 7.01 16.91 -22.56
CA ASN A 148 8.01 17.90 -22.98
C ASN A 148 8.61 18.72 -21.82
N GLN A 149 8.27 18.40 -20.56
CA GLN A 149 8.76 19.12 -19.38
C GLN A 149 9.89 18.34 -18.71
N HIS A 150 11.13 18.75 -18.97
CA HIS A 150 12.34 18.14 -18.39
C HIS A 150 12.82 18.82 -17.10
N SER A 151 12.04 19.74 -16.54
CA SER A 151 12.38 20.46 -15.31
C SER A 151 11.13 20.77 -14.49
N PHE A 152 11.27 20.80 -13.18
CA PHE A 152 10.20 21.11 -12.24
C PHE A 152 10.73 21.94 -11.08
N CYS A 153 9.85 22.60 -10.33
CA CYS A 153 10.24 23.43 -9.19
C CYS A 153 9.87 22.71 -7.88
N VAL A 154 10.81 22.61 -6.96
CA VAL A 154 10.60 22.05 -5.62
C VAL A 154 10.81 23.17 -4.61
N SER A 155 9.77 23.51 -3.87
CA SER A 155 9.85 24.50 -2.78
C SER A 155 10.21 23.81 -1.45
N PRO A 156 10.61 24.56 -0.41
CA PRO A 156 10.81 24.01 0.94
C PRO A 156 9.59 23.30 1.54
N ALA A 157 8.39 23.55 1.02
CA ALA A 157 7.17 22.86 1.46
C ALA A 157 7.12 21.39 1.02
N GLY A 158 8.04 20.93 0.15
CA GLY A 158 7.97 19.61 -0.46
C GLY A 158 6.99 19.56 -1.64
N CYS A 159 7.01 18.45 -2.36
CA CYS A 159 6.09 18.16 -3.46
C CYS A 159 6.17 16.68 -3.87
N HIS A 160 5.14 16.16 -4.51
CA HIS A 160 5.13 14.84 -5.12
C HIS A 160 5.07 15.01 -6.64
N VAL A 161 6.14 14.59 -7.33
CA VAL A 161 6.29 14.80 -8.77
C VAL A 161 6.08 13.50 -9.51
N PHE A 162 5.16 13.51 -10.48
CA PHE A 162 4.89 12.39 -11.37
C PHE A 162 5.57 12.65 -12.72
N LEU A 163 6.47 11.74 -13.11
CA LEU A 163 7.20 11.79 -14.36
C LEU A 163 6.41 11.07 -15.47
N PRO A 164 6.46 11.56 -16.71
CA PRO A 164 6.06 10.79 -17.89
C PRO A 164 6.73 9.42 -17.90
N GLY A 165 5.96 8.37 -18.17
CA GLY A 165 6.43 6.97 -18.07
C GLY A 165 6.13 6.31 -16.72
N GLY A 166 5.56 7.06 -15.76
CA GLY A 166 5.04 6.54 -14.50
C GLY A 166 6.02 6.57 -13.34
N GLY A 167 7.19 7.22 -13.49
CA GLY A 167 8.11 7.44 -12.37
C GLY A 167 7.57 8.45 -11.37
N GLU A 168 7.99 8.32 -10.11
CA GLU A 168 7.52 9.19 -9.03
C GLU A 168 8.71 9.69 -8.21
N LEU A 169 8.68 10.96 -7.81
CA LEU A 169 9.67 11.59 -6.95
C LEU A 169 8.95 12.26 -5.78
N LEU A 170 9.20 11.82 -4.55
CA LEU A 170 8.58 12.38 -3.36
C LEU A 170 9.58 13.21 -2.56
N PHE A 171 9.34 14.51 -2.51
CA PHE A 171 10.11 15.47 -1.75
C PHE A 171 9.38 15.79 -0.45
N PRO A 172 9.83 15.25 0.70
CA PRO A 172 9.19 15.57 1.98
C PRO A 172 9.39 17.05 2.35
N PRO A 173 8.45 17.66 3.10
CA PRO A 173 8.59 19.03 3.58
C PRO A 173 9.90 19.24 4.37
N GLY A 174 10.62 20.30 4.03
CA GLY A 174 11.91 20.65 4.62
C GLY A 174 13.11 19.86 4.07
N CYS A 175 12.96 19.09 2.98
CA CYS A 175 14.10 18.44 2.31
C CYS A 175 15.09 19.46 1.68
N LEU A 176 14.60 20.66 1.36
CA LEU A 176 15.35 21.76 0.76
C LEU A 176 15.07 23.06 1.52
N THR A 177 16.08 23.92 1.66
CA THR A 177 15.96 25.23 2.31
C THR A 177 15.55 26.34 1.34
N LYS A 178 15.80 26.14 0.04
CA LYS A 178 15.50 27.08 -1.03
C LYS A 178 14.79 26.38 -2.16
N THR A 179 13.93 27.11 -2.85
CA THR A 179 13.28 26.62 -4.06
C THR A 179 14.33 26.27 -5.09
N THR A 180 14.35 25.00 -5.50
CA THR A 180 15.30 24.47 -6.47
C THR A 180 14.55 24.04 -7.72
N LYS A 181 15.21 24.10 -8.88
CA LYS A 181 14.64 23.65 -10.16
C LYS A 181 15.35 22.39 -10.68
N PRO A 182 15.03 21.19 -10.14
CA PRO A 182 15.57 19.95 -10.68
C PRO A 182 15.26 19.74 -12.15
N ARG A 183 16.12 18.94 -12.79
CA ARG A 183 15.94 18.45 -14.16
C ARG A 183 15.94 16.94 -14.16
N TRP A 184 15.17 16.35 -15.06
CA TRP A 184 15.12 14.90 -15.24
C TRP A 184 15.24 14.54 -16.73
N ALA A 185 15.84 13.39 -17.02
CA ALA A 185 15.90 12.84 -18.36
C ALA A 185 15.97 11.32 -18.32
N GLU A 186 15.16 10.66 -19.15
CA GLU A 186 15.37 9.24 -19.45
C GLU A 186 16.33 9.10 -20.63
N LYS A 187 17.36 8.27 -20.48
CA LYS A 187 18.29 7.96 -21.57
C LYS A 187 18.10 6.55 -22.11
N ARG A 188 18.46 6.36 -23.37
CA ARG A 188 18.60 5.02 -23.93
C ARG A 188 19.82 4.35 -23.29
N PRO A 189 19.70 3.08 -22.86
CA PRO A 189 20.83 2.37 -22.30
C PRO A 189 21.92 2.17 -23.36
N ASP A 190 23.17 2.44 -23.00
CA ASP A 190 24.35 2.17 -23.83
C ASP A 190 25.32 1.33 -23.02
N ARG A 191 25.85 0.28 -23.66
CA ARG A 191 26.78 -0.69 -23.06
C ARG A 191 28.06 -0.05 -22.55
N LYS A 192 28.44 1.14 -23.03
CA LYS A 192 29.65 1.84 -22.59
C LYS A 192 29.60 2.30 -21.14
N TRP A 193 28.43 2.49 -20.57
CA TRP A 193 28.29 3.05 -19.22
C TRP A 193 27.22 2.36 -18.36
N VAL A 194 26.26 1.65 -18.96
CA VAL A 194 25.35 0.77 -18.23
C VAL A 194 26.08 -0.54 -17.93
N LEU A 195 26.57 -0.67 -16.70
CA LEU A 195 27.25 -1.86 -16.22
C LEU A 195 26.24 -2.81 -15.57
N LEU A 196 26.07 -3.98 -16.19
CA LEU A 196 25.29 -5.10 -15.67
C LEU A 196 26.26 -6.21 -15.27
N GLU A 197 26.02 -6.83 -14.13
CA GLU A 197 26.77 -8.03 -13.73
C GLU A 197 26.27 -9.26 -14.51
N GLU A 198 26.93 -10.39 -14.33
CA GLU A 198 26.46 -11.64 -14.92
C GLU A 198 25.05 -11.97 -14.43
N HIS A 199 24.17 -12.33 -15.37
CA HIS A 199 22.74 -12.64 -15.13
C HIS A 199 21.87 -11.45 -14.71
N ASP A 200 22.42 -10.23 -14.69
CA ASP A 200 21.62 -9.03 -14.53
C ASP A 200 20.80 -8.74 -15.79
N ILE A 201 19.55 -8.34 -15.60
CA ILE A 201 18.65 -7.95 -16.69
C ILE A 201 18.16 -6.53 -16.43
N LEU A 202 18.42 -5.62 -17.36
CA LEU A 202 17.92 -4.25 -17.27
C LEU A 202 16.39 -4.22 -17.41
N LEU A 203 15.69 -3.65 -16.42
CA LEU A 203 14.22 -3.60 -16.38
C LEU A 203 13.66 -2.20 -16.62
N SER A 204 14.46 -1.14 -16.50
CA SER A 204 14.05 0.23 -16.80
C SER A 204 15.06 0.95 -17.69
N ARG A 205 14.64 2.08 -18.28
CA ARG A 205 15.60 3.03 -18.84
C ARG A 205 16.34 3.73 -17.70
N PRO A 206 17.62 4.09 -17.89
CA PRO A 206 18.31 4.95 -16.94
C PRO A 206 17.64 6.33 -16.81
N LEU A 207 17.31 6.69 -15.58
CA LEU A 207 16.75 7.97 -15.18
C LEU A 207 17.88 8.85 -14.62
N GLU A 208 18.14 9.97 -15.27
CA GLU A 208 19.07 11.00 -14.81
C GLU A 208 18.31 12.07 -14.03
N LEU A 209 18.68 12.32 -12.77
CA LEU A 209 18.18 13.45 -11.99
C LEU A 209 19.30 14.46 -11.76
N ARG A 210 19.03 15.74 -12.00
CA ARG A 210 20.01 16.83 -11.89
C ARG A 210 19.49 17.95 -10.98
N PRO A 211 20.38 18.70 -10.30
CA PRO A 211 21.84 18.64 -10.41
C PRO A 211 22.47 17.50 -9.60
N HIS A 212 23.52 16.87 -10.13
CA HIS A 212 24.30 15.87 -9.38
C HIS A 212 24.99 16.54 -8.19
N GLY A 213 25.03 15.86 -7.04
CA GLY A 213 25.66 16.38 -5.83
C GLY A 213 24.81 17.38 -5.04
N ILE A 214 23.54 17.58 -5.40
CA ILE A 214 22.60 18.22 -4.48
C ILE A 214 22.47 17.37 -3.22
N THR A 215 22.55 17.97 -2.04
CA THR A 215 22.35 17.27 -0.77
C THR A 215 21.03 17.69 -0.16
N PHE A 216 20.17 16.72 0.11
CA PHE A 216 18.89 16.95 0.78
C PHE A 216 19.05 16.85 2.29
N LEU A 217 18.36 17.71 3.03
CA LEU A 217 18.32 17.66 4.50
C LEU A 217 17.52 16.45 5.02
N LYS A 218 16.57 15.98 4.21
CA LYS A 218 15.79 14.77 4.44
C LYS A 218 15.86 13.91 3.18
N PRO A 219 15.90 12.57 3.30
CA PRO A 219 15.96 11.70 2.13
C PRO A 219 14.72 11.89 1.24
N VAL A 220 14.95 11.93 -0.06
CA VAL A 220 13.93 12.02 -1.11
C VAL A 220 13.63 10.61 -1.60
N GLU A 221 12.37 10.28 -1.83
CA GLU A 221 12.01 8.99 -2.42
C GLU A 221 12.06 9.09 -3.95
N VAL A 222 12.81 8.19 -4.58
CA VAL A 222 12.91 8.06 -6.03
C VAL A 222 12.34 6.70 -6.43
N CYS A 223 11.27 6.73 -7.22
CA CYS A 223 10.58 5.54 -7.71
C CYS A 223 10.71 5.44 -9.22
N VAL A 224 11.39 4.39 -9.67
CA VAL A 224 11.64 4.11 -11.09
C VAL A 224 10.66 3.04 -11.59
N PRO A 225 9.93 3.27 -12.68
CA PRO A 225 9.05 2.28 -13.27
C PRO A 225 9.85 1.21 -13.99
N TYR A 226 9.45 -0.04 -13.87
CA TYR A 226 10.19 -1.16 -14.43
C TYR A 226 9.28 -2.22 -15.07
N HIS A 227 9.84 -2.95 -16.04
CA HIS A 227 9.17 -4.03 -16.73
C HIS A 227 9.11 -5.30 -15.87
N ARG A 228 7.97 -6.00 -15.88
CA ARG A 228 7.79 -7.22 -15.08
C ARG A 228 8.83 -8.28 -15.45
N THR A 229 9.58 -8.73 -14.44
CA THR A 229 10.44 -9.92 -14.51
C THR A 229 9.75 -11.13 -13.86
N LYS A 230 10.15 -12.33 -14.27
CA LYS A 230 9.82 -13.60 -13.61
C LYS A 230 11.03 -14.23 -12.91
N ARG A 231 12.23 -13.65 -13.06
CA ARG A 231 13.50 -14.24 -12.63
C ARG A 231 14.23 -13.25 -11.70
N GLY A 232 14.61 -13.68 -10.52
CA GLY A 232 15.43 -12.90 -9.58
C GLY A 232 14.68 -11.82 -8.79
N GLU A 233 15.43 -11.08 -7.98
CA GLU A 233 14.96 -9.89 -7.25
C GLU A 233 15.14 -8.63 -8.10
N VAL A 234 14.34 -7.60 -7.81
CA VAL A 234 14.43 -6.30 -8.47
C VAL A 234 15.12 -5.32 -7.54
N VAL A 235 16.20 -4.71 -8.01
CA VAL A 235 16.97 -3.72 -7.27
C VAL A 235 17.16 -2.45 -8.09
N LEU A 236 17.26 -1.31 -7.41
CA LEU A 236 17.72 -0.07 -8.00
C LEU A 236 19.24 0.03 -7.90
N ARG A 237 19.86 0.38 -9.02
CA ARG A 237 21.26 0.76 -9.08
C ARG A 237 21.39 2.26 -9.28
N SER A 238 22.36 2.85 -8.59
CA SER A 238 22.74 4.24 -8.73
C SER A 238 24.14 4.38 -9.31
N TYR A 239 24.35 5.38 -10.17
CA TYR A 239 25.68 5.78 -10.64
C TYR A 239 25.96 7.24 -10.29
N ASP A 240 26.99 7.46 -9.49
CA ASP A 240 27.38 8.79 -9.00
C ASP A 240 28.32 9.56 -9.96
N GLY A 241 28.71 8.93 -11.07
CA GLY A 241 29.71 9.45 -12.00
C GLY A 241 31.06 8.73 -11.92
N ARG A 242 31.27 7.89 -10.92
CA ARG A 242 32.51 7.12 -10.70
C ARG A 242 32.25 5.62 -10.58
N SER A 243 31.25 5.22 -9.80
CA SER A 243 30.94 3.81 -9.56
C SER A 243 29.45 3.55 -9.48
N TRP A 244 29.09 2.30 -9.73
CA TRP A 244 27.74 1.78 -9.55
C TRP A 244 27.58 1.25 -8.12
N SER A 245 26.42 1.53 -7.51
CA SER A 245 26.05 0.99 -6.21
C SER A 245 24.61 0.47 -6.23
N THR A 246 24.34 -0.55 -5.41
CA THR A 246 22.99 -1.10 -5.24
C THR A 246 22.30 -0.41 -4.07
N LEU A 247 21.08 0.06 -4.29
CA LEU A 247 20.29 0.79 -3.30
C LEU A 247 19.28 -0.14 -2.62
N SER A 248 18.97 0.16 -1.36
CA SER A 248 17.84 -0.47 -0.66
C SER A 248 16.54 -0.16 -1.41
N THR A 249 15.89 -1.21 -1.91
CA THR A 249 14.81 -1.09 -2.88
C THR A 249 13.51 -1.66 -2.31
N ASN A 250 12.48 -0.82 -2.26
CA ASN A 250 11.11 -1.21 -1.91
C ASN A 250 10.26 -1.28 -3.18
N LEU A 251 9.52 -2.37 -3.36
CA LEU A 251 8.67 -2.57 -4.52
C LEU A 251 7.23 -2.18 -4.18
N ARG A 252 6.63 -1.28 -4.97
CA ARG A 252 5.22 -0.89 -4.82
C ARG A 252 4.53 -0.73 -6.17
N ARG A 253 3.21 -0.57 -6.16
CA ARG A 253 2.46 -0.13 -7.34
C ARG A 253 2.37 1.38 -7.36
N GLY A 254 2.50 1.97 -8.53
CA GLY A 254 2.23 3.39 -8.74
C GLY A 254 0.74 3.70 -8.64
N SER A 255 0.44 4.99 -8.49
CA SER A 255 -0.94 5.51 -8.43
C SER A 255 -1.79 5.08 -9.64
N ASP A 256 -3.05 4.71 -9.39
CA ASP A 256 -4.02 4.33 -10.42
C ASP A 256 -4.30 5.47 -11.41
N VAL A 257 -4.18 6.73 -10.95
CA VAL A 257 -4.58 7.94 -11.69
C VAL A 257 -3.42 8.55 -12.49
N SER A 258 -2.21 8.55 -11.92
CA SER A 258 -1.07 9.30 -12.45
C SER A 258 0.12 8.44 -12.91
N SER A 259 0.11 7.16 -12.57
CA SER A 259 1.22 6.22 -12.82
C SER A 259 0.76 5.03 -13.68
N SER A 260 -0.16 5.27 -14.62
CA SER A 260 -0.69 4.27 -15.54
C SER A 260 0.04 4.30 -16.89
N HIS A 261 0.41 3.13 -17.40
CA HIS A 261 0.89 2.99 -18.79
C HIS A 261 -0.22 3.41 -19.77
N PRO A 262 0.10 3.68 -21.06
CA PRO A 262 -0.87 3.98 -22.14
C PRO A 262 -1.93 2.88 -22.44
N GLY A 263 -2.20 1.96 -21.51
CA GLY A 263 -3.22 0.92 -21.56
C GLY A 263 -3.87 0.64 -20.20
N GLY A 264 -3.87 1.60 -19.27
CA GLY A 264 -4.66 1.57 -18.03
C GLY A 264 -4.15 0.65 -16.91
N ARG A 265 -2.94 0.07 -17.04
CA ARG A 265 -2.33 -0.73 -15.96
C ARG A 265 -1.36 0.11 -15.14
N THR A 266 -1.47 0.01 -13.81
CA THR A 266 -0.53 0.65 -12.86
C THR A 266 0.90 0.19 -13.09
N ALA A 267 1.81 1.17 -13.12
CA ALA A 267 3.24 0.92 -13.21
C ALA A 267 3.73 0.18 -11.97
N ARG A 268 4.68 -0.73 -12.17
CA ARG A 268 5.44 -1.34 -11.08
C ARG A 268 6.61 -0.43 -10.78
N LEU A 269 6.75 -0.01 -9.53
CA LEU A 269 7.77 0.93 -9.10
C LEU A 269 8.76 0.23 -8.19
N ALA A 270 10.03 0.43 -8.48
CA ALA A 270 11.12 0.16 -7.56
C ALA A 270 11.49 1.51 -6.95
N CYS A 271 11.40 1.62 -5.63
CA CYS A 271 11.57 2.87 -4.89
C CYS A 271 12.77 2.78 -3.95
N CYS A 272 13.51 3.87 -3.83
CA CYS A 272 14.62 4.01 -2.88
C CYS A 272 14.61 5.40 -2.24
N LEU A 273 15.23 5.51 -1.08
CA LEU A 273 15.48 6.78 -0.41
C LEU A 273 16.90 7.25 -0.71
N VAL A 274 17.03 8.48 -1.19
CA VAL A 274 18.32 9.05 -1.59
C VAL A 274 18.57 10.40 -0.93
N SER A 275 19.81 10.64 -0.53
CA SER A 275 20.27 11.93 0.02
C SER A 275 20.78 12.89 -1.06
N HIS A 276 20.98 12.40 -2.27
CA HIS A 276 21.49 13.16 -3.41
C HIS A 276 20.94 12.64 -4.73
N PHE A 277 20.99 13.47 -5.76
CA PHE A 277 20.66 13.05 -7.12
C PHE A 277 21.85 12.46 -7.86
N SER A 278 21.54 11.46 -8.66
CA SER A 278 22.45 10.70 -9.50
C SER A 278 21.65 10.06 -10.65
N TRP A 279 22.22 9.03 -11.25
CA TRP A 279 21.53 8.16 -12.21
C TRP A 279 20.87 7.00 -11.49
N PHE A 280 19.70 6.58 -11.95
CA PHE A 280 18.95 5.47 -11.37
C PHE A 280 18.47 4.51 -12.46
N MET A 281 18.57 3.21 -12.21
CA MET A 281 17.96 2.19 -13.07
C MET A 281 17.50 0.98 -12.27
N ALA A 282 16.42 0.35 -12.69
CA ALA A 282 15.95 -0.91 -12.14
C ALA A 282 16.56 -2.09 -12.90
N VAL A 283 17.09 -3.05 -12.14
CA VAL A 283 17.75 -4.25 -12.65
C VAL A 283 17.18 -5.48 -11.94
N SER A 284 16.96 -6.54 -12.69
CA SER A 284 16.70 -7.88 -12.19
C SER A 284 18.03 -8.55 -11.94
N ARG A 285 18.24 -9.11 -10.75
CA ARG A 285 19.45 -9.89 -10.45
C ARG A 285 19.11 -11.17 -9.69
N PRO A 286 19.97 -12.20 -9.69
CA PRO A 286 19.80 -13.34 -8.79
C PRO A 286 19.64 -12.88 -7.35
N VAL A 287 18.78 -13.55 -6.58
CA VAL A 287 18.58 -13.24 -5.17
C VAL A 287 19.92 -13.38 -4.46
N GLN A 288 20.38 -12.31 -3.81
CA GLN A 288 21.62 -12.30 -3.07
C GLN A 288 21.31 -12.28 -1.57
N ASP A 289 21.80 -13.29 -0.87
CA ASP A 289 21.71 -13.43 0.57
C ASP A 289 23.08 -13.14 1.17
N SER A 290 23.15 -12.37 2.26
CA SER A 290 24.44 -11.98 2.86
C SER A 290 24.46 -12.19 4.36
N VAL A 291 25.59 -12.62 4.90
CA VAL A 291 25.84 -12.72 6.35
C VAL A 291 27.21 -12.17 6.69
N SER A 292 27.28 -11.44 7.80
CA SER A 292 28.56 -11.07 8.42
C SER A 292 29.04 -12.24 9.28
N LEU A 293 30.05 -12.97 8.80
CA LEU A 293 30.64 -14.10 9.49
C LEU A 293 31.72 -13.62 10.48
N THR A 294 31.56 -13.95 11.75
CA THR A 294 32.55 -13.72 12.82
C THR A 294 33.16 -15.06 13.27
N SER A 295 34.11 -15.03 14.22
CA SER A 295 34.68 -16.25 14.80
C SER A 295 33.65 -17.13 15.53
N ALA A 296 32.46 -16.62 15.85
CA ALA A 296 31.40 -17.43 16.46
C ALA A 296 30.75 -18.43 15.47
N GLY A 297 31.01 -18.32 14.17
CA GLY A 297 30.29 -19.05 13.13
C GLY A 297 28.96 -18.39 12.77
N ALA A 298 28.29 -18.91 11.73
CA ALA A 298 26.99 -18.42 11.28
C ALA A 298 26.26 -19.48 10.43
N LEU A 299 24.95 -19.31 10.28
CA LEU A 299 24.14 -20.07 9.32
C LEU A 299 23.53 -19.08 8.32
N LEU A 300 23.84 -19.25 7.04
CA LEU A 300 23.22 -18.53 5.94
C LEU A 300 22.21 -19.45 5.25
N VAL A 301 20.94 -19.05 5.21
CA VAL A 301 19.86 -19.78 4.54
C VAL A 301 19.41 -18.97 3.34
N SER A 302 19.29 -19.60 2.16
CA SER A 302 18.85 -18.86 0.99
C SER A 302 17.39 -18.45 1.07
N ARG A 303 17.07 -17.21 0.71
CA ARG A 303 15.69 -16.73 0.57
C ARG A 303 14.99 -17.31 -0.66
N SER A 304 15.76 -17.73 -1.66
CA SER A 304 15.22 -18.29 -2.91
C SER A 304 14.78 -19.75 -2.76
N ASP A 305 15.49 -20.51 -1.92
CA ASP A 305 15.22 -21.92 -1.62
C ASP A 305 15.68 -22.23 -0.19
N PRO A 306 14.74 -22.45 0.75
CA PRO A 306 15.06 -22.76 2.15
C PRO A 306 15.85 -24.06 2.34
N GLY A 307 15.91 -24.94 1.34
CA GLY A 307 16.73 -26.15 1.36
C GLY A 307 18.22 -25.86 1.20
N ILE A 308 18.59 -24.74 0.58
CA ILE A 308 19.98 -24.34 0.37
C ILE A 308 20.47 -23.55 1.60
N LYS A 309 21.43 -24.13 2.31
CA LYS A 309 21.98 -23.57 3.56
C LYS A 309 23.49 -23.73 3.59
N LEU A 310 24.16 -22.73 4.12
CA LEU A 310 25.59 -22.73 4.36
C LEU A 310 25.83 -22.60 5.86
N HIS A 311 26.43 -23.64 6.42
CA HIS A 311 26.80 -23.69 7.82
C HIS A 311 28.28 -23.36 7.98
N PHE A 312 28.57 -22.27 8.67
CA PHE A 312 29.92 -21.86 9.03
C PHE A 312 30.16 -22.20 10.50
N PRO A 313 31.00 -23.20 10.80
CA PRO A 313 31.29 -23.57 12.19
C PRO A 313 32.04 -22.44 12.91
N PRO A 314 32.09 -22.46 14.26
CA PRO A 314 32.96 -21.58 15.03
C PRO A 314 34.41 -21.67 14.54
N ASP A 315 35.12 -20.55 14.61
CA ASP A 315 36.51 -20.37 14.20
C ASP A 315 36.79 -20.59 12.70
N ALA A 316 35.75 -20.67 11.85
CA ALA A 316 35.89 -20.75 10.40
C ALA A 316 36.60 -19.53 9.79
N THR A 317 36.53 -18.36 10.44
CA THR A 317 37.24 -17.14 10.03
C THR A 317 37.82 -16.40 11.23
N VAL A 318 39.07 -15.97 11.10
CA VAL A 318 39.78 -15.17 12.12
C VAL A 318 39.32 -13.70 12.12
N GLN A 319 38.97 -13.17 10.95
CA GLN A 319 38.50 -11.80 10.77
C GLN A 319 37.04 -11.80 10.33
N THR A 320 36.29 -10.78 10.72
CA THR A 320 34.91 -10.61 10.27
C THR A 320 34.86 -10.43 8.75
N ARG A 321 34.13 -11.30 8.05
CA ARG A 321 33.94 -11.23 6.60
C ARG A 321 32.47 -11.14 6.24
N SER A 322 32.15 -10.40 5.19
CA SER A 322 30.81 -10.41 4.59
C SER A 322 30.79 -11.47 3.52
N ILE A 323 30.03 -12.54 3.72
CA ILE A 323 29.84 -13.61 2.74
C ILE A 323 28.51 -13.40 2.05
N THR A 324 28.50 -13.55 0.73
CA THR A 324 27.24 -13.52 -0.03
C THR A 324 27.01 -14.81 -0.81
N LEU A 325 25.76 -15.24 -0.86
CA LEU A 325 25.26 -16.40 -1.57
C LEU A 325 24.26 -15.93 -2.63
N GLN A 326 24.48 -16.33 -3.88
CA GLN A 326 23.50 -16.23 -4.95
C GLN A 326 23.11 -17.63 -5.41
N VAL A 327 21.81 -17.85 -5.56
CA VAL A 327 21.27 -19.11 -6.09
C VAL A 327 20.68 -18.85 -7.47
N LEU A 328 21.22 -19.53 -8.47
CA LEU A 328 20.79 -19.41 -9.85
C LEU A 328 20.01 -20.67 -10.26
N GLN A 329 18.71 -20.50 -10.43
CA GLN A 329 17.83 -21.56 -10.91
C GLN A 329 18.06 -21.76 -12.41
N VAL A 330 18.36 -23.00 -12.79
CA VAL A 330 18.61 -23.37 -14.19
C VAL A 330 17.39 -24.10 -14.74
N SER A 331 16.96 -23.74 -15.95
CA SER A 331 15.84 -24.39 -16.59
C SER A 331 16.22 -25.81 -17.04
N GLU A 332 15.47 -26.80 -16.58
CA GLU A 332 15.66 -28.21 -16.97
C GLU A 332 15.62 -28.39 -18.49
N THR A 333 14.68 -27.72 -19.16
CA THR A 333 14.55 -27.76 -20.63
C THR A 333 15.74 -27.12 -21.33
N GLU A 334 16.32 -26.06 -20.77
CA GLU A 334 17.54 -25.43 -21.34
C GLU A 334 18.74 -26.37 -21.18
N VAL A 335 18.90 -27.05 -20.04
CA VAL A 335 19.98 -28.03 -19.81
C VAL A 335 19.86 -29.22 -20.74
N GLN A 336 18.67 -29.82 -20.87
CA GLN A 336 18.43 -30.94 -21.77
C GLN A 336 18.74 -30.56 -23.23
N ALA A 337 18.34 -29.36 -23.66
CA ALA A 337 18.63 -28.86 -25.00
C ALA A 337 20.13 -28.64 -25.23
N LEU A 338 20.85 -28.10 -24.24
CA LEU A 338 22.29 -27.85 -24.32
C LEU A 338 23.12 -29.14 -24.32
N CYS A 339 22.73 -30.11 -23.49
CA CYS A 339 23.45 -31.38 -23.36
C CYS A 339 23.03 -32.42 -24.40
N GLY A 340 21.88 -32.24 -25.06
CA GLY A 340 21.28 -33.23 -25.97
C GLY A 340 20.75 -34.48 -25.27
N ASP A 341 20.63 -34.46 -23.94
CA ASP A 341 20.18 -35.58 -23.13
C ASP A 341 18.87 -35.23 -22.39
N PRO A 342 17.74 -35.89 -22.71
CA PRO A 342 16.44 -35.63 -22.07
C PRO A 342 16.40 -36.06 -20.58
N GLN A 343 17.35 -36.88 -20.13
CA GLN A 343 17.47 -37.29 -18.73
C GLN A 343 18.40 -36.38 -17.91
N ALA A 344 19.11 -35.45 -18.55
CA ALA A 344 19.96 -34.50 -17.85
C ALA A 344 19.13 -33.66 -16.86
N ARG A 345 19.62 -33.59 -15.62
CA ARG A 345 19.09 -32.76 -14.53
C ARG A 345 20.25 -32.03 -13.90
N LEU A 346 20.04 -30.78 -13.51
CA LEU A 346 21.03 -29.96 -12.83
C LEU A 346 20.41 -29.39 -11.56
N SER A 347 21.14 -29.41 -10.46
CA SER A 347 20.80 -28.61 -9.29
C SER A 347 20.97 -27.12 -9.58
N PRO A 348 20.42 -26.21 -8.77
CA PRO A 348 20.71 -24.79 -8.86
C PRO A 348 22.22 -24.53 -8.77
N LEU A 349 22.70 -23.53 -9.49
CA LEU A 349 24.08 -23.08 -9.38
C LEU A 349 24.23 -22.17 -8.16
N LEU A 350 25.24 -22.44 -7.34
CA LEU A 350 25.53 -21.66 -6.14
C LEU A 350 26.77 -20.80 -6.41
N CYS A 351 26.62 -19.49 -6.31
CA CYS A 351 27.74 -18.55 -6.37
C CYS A 351 28.00 -17.98 -4.98
N LEU A 352 29.23 -18.14 -4.51
CA LEU A 352 29.71 -17.69 -3.22
C LEU A 352 30.79 -16.63 -3.43
N SER A 353 30.66 -15.48 -2.76
CA SER A 353 31.66 -14.40 -2.79
C SER A 353 31.95 -13.83 -1.41
#